data_AF-A0A4Z0PES6-F1
#
_entry.id   AF-A0A4Z0PES6-F1
#
_cell.length_a   1.000
_cell.length_b   1.000
_cell.length_c   1.000
_cell.angle_alpha   90.00
_cell.angle_beta   90.00
_cell.angle_gamma   90.00
#
_symmetry.space_group_name_H-M   'P 1'
#
loop_
_entity.id
_entity.type
_entity.pdbx_description
1 polymer ?
#
loop_
_entity_poly.entity_id
_entity_poly.type
_entity_poly.pdbx_seq_one_letter_code
_entity_poly.pdbx_strand_id
1 'polypeptide(L)'
;SVIFAAIQAANARNVDVLIADTAGRLQNKSHLMEELKKIVRVMKKLDEEAPHEVMLTIDASTGQNAVSQAKLFHEAVGLTGISLTKLDGTA
;
A
#
# COMPACT_ATOMS: atom_id res chain seq x y z
N SER A 1 -10.74 12.97 2.09
CA SER A 1 -9.83 11.83 2.32
C SER A 1 -8.49 12.39 2.72
N VAL A 2 -7.83 11.84 3.76
CA VAL A 2 -6.53 12.33 4.24
C VAL A 2 -5.49 12.33 3.11
N ILE A 3 -5.48 11.28 2.28
CA ILE A 3 -4.55 11.13 1.15
C ILE A 3 -4.76 12.20 0.06
N PHE A 4 -6.00 12.60 -0.20
CA PHE A 4 -6.30 13.66 -1.17
C PHE A 4 -5.71 15.02 -0.71
N ALA A 5 -5.84 15.32 0.58
CA ALA A 5 -5.24 16.52 1.16
C ALA A 5 -3.70 16.44 1.16
N ALA A 6 -3.15 15.25 1.42
CA ALA A 6 -1.70 15.02 1.39
C ALA A 6 -1.10 15.25 0.00
N ILE A 7 -1.73 14.76 -1.07
CA ILE A 7 -1.27 15.01 -2.46
C ILE A 7 -1.31 16.50 -2.79
N GLN A 8 -2.42 17.19 -2.49
CA GLN A 8 -2.51 18.63 -2.74
C GLN A 8 -1.46 19.42 -1.96
N ALA A 9 -1.21 19.05 -0.69
CA ALA A 9 -0.18 19.69 0.13
C ALA A 9 1.24 19.41 -0.39
N ALA A 10 1.51 18.19 -0.87
CA ALA A 10 2.78 17.82 -1.48
C ALA A 10 3.03 18.64 -2.76
N ASN A 11 2.03 18.75 -3.64
CA ASN A 11 2.11 19.56 -4.85
C ASN A 11 2.34 21.05 -4.54
N ALA A 12 1.59 21.62 -3.60
CA ALA A 12 1.72 23.03 -3.20
C ALA A 12 3.08 23.36 -2.58
N ARG A 13 3.77 22.36 -2.03
CA ARG A 13 5.09 22.50 -1.38
C ARG A 13 6.25 22.04 -2.27
N ASN A 14 5.98 21.60 -3.51
CA ASN A 14 6.97 20.99 -4.40
C ASN A 14 7.76 19.85 -3.72
N VAL A 15 7.05 18.95 -3.04
CA VAL A 15 7.65 17.76 -2.43
C VAL A 15 7.90 16.70 -3.50
N ASP A 16 9.11 16.14 -3.53
CA ASP A 16 9.49 15.13 -4.52
C ASP A 16 8.82 13.77 -4.27
N VAL A 17 8.66 13.37 -3.00
CA VAL A 17 8.15 12.04 -2.61
C VAL A 17 7.14 12.16 -1.47
N LEU A 18 5.95 11.57 -1.67
CA LEU A 18 4.93 11.40 -0.64
C LEU A 18 4.77 9.91 -0.31
N ILE A 19 5.00 9.55 0.96
CA ILE A 19 4.70 8.21 1.49
C ILE A 19 3.37 8.26 2.24
N ALA A 20 2.43 7.40 1.87
CA ALA A 20 1.13 7.30 2.50
C ALA A 20 0.99 5.97 3.26
N ASP A 21 0.87 6.04 4.58
CA ASP A 21 0.59 4.88 5.41
C ASP A 21 -0.89 4.47 5.31
N THR A 22 -1.17 3.17 5.38
CA THR A 22 -2.52 2.60 5.25
C THR A 22 -2.81 1.60 6.36
N ALA A 23 -4.09 1.31 6.60
CA ALA A 23 -4.45 0.27 7.56
C ALA A 23 -3.87 -1.10 7.13
N GLY A 24 -3.35 -1.87 8.10
CA GLY A 24 -2.73 -3.18 7.83
C GLY A 24 -3.44 -4.38 8.47
N ARG A 25 -4.61 -4.20 9.10
CA ARG A 25 -5.23 -5.24 9.94
C ARG A 25 -6.07 -6.22 9.10
N LEU A 26 -5.50 -7.40 8.81
CA LEU A 26 -6.11 -8.49 8.02
C LEU A 26 -7.34 -9.17 8.63
N GLN A 27 -7.74 -8.83 9.85
CA GLN A 27 -8.85 -9.50 10.56
C GLN A 27 -10.21 -9.19 9.92
N ASN A 28 -10.31 -8.11 9.15
CA ASN A 28 -11.49 -7.79 8.33
C ASN A 28 -11.08 -7.53 6.87
N LYS A 29 -10.68 -8.61 6.17
CA LYS A 29 -10.08 -8.55 4.84
C LYS A 29 -10.91 -7.76 3.82
N SER A 30 -12.21 -8.01 3.73
CA SER A 30 -13.07 -7.36 2.73
C SER A 30 -13.14 -5.84 2.91
N HIS A 31 -13.34 -5.38 4.15
CA HIS A 31 -13.39 -3.95 4.45
C HIS A 31 -12.08 -3.25 4.15
N LEU A 32 -10.96 -3.88 4.55
CA LEU A 32 -9.62 -3.35 4.27
C LEU A 32 -9.35 -3.23 2.76
N MET A 33 -9.65 -4.27 1.98
CA MET A 33 -9.41 -4.24 0.53
C MET A 33 -10.24 -3.14 -0.16
N GLU A 34 -11.49 -2.93 0.25
CA GLU A 34 -12.33 -1.85 -0.30
C GLU A 34 -11.83 -0.45 0.08
N GLU A 35 -11.27 -0.29 1.28
CA GLU A 35 -10.64 0.96 1.68
C GLU A 35 -9.40 1.27 0.82
N LEU A 36 -8.54 0.28 0.61
CA LEU A 36 -7.34 0.43 -0.22
C LEU A 36 -7.70 0.76 -1.68
N LYS A 37 -8.70 0.08 -2.26
CA LYS A 37 -9.21 0.40 -3.61
C LYS A 37 -9.75 1.83 -3.68
N LYS A 38 -10.47 2.29 -2.66
CA LYS A 38 -10.98 3.67 -2.58
C LYS A 38 -9.83 4.67 -2.54
N ILE A 39 -8.75 4.38 -1.82
CA ILE A 39 -7.54 5.22 -1.77
C ILE A 39 -6.95 5.36 -3.17
N VAL A 40 -6.67 4.26 -3.86
CA VAL A 40 -6.12 4.26 -5.23
C VAL A 40 -7.02 5.06 -6.18
N ARG A 41 -8.35 4.85 -6.12
CA ARG A 41 -9.31 5.60 -6.94
C ARG A 41 -9.30 7.10 -6.66
N VAL A 42 -9.05 7.52 -5.42
CA VAL A 42 -8.97 8.93 -5.06
C VAL A 42 -7.66 9.55 -5.53
N MET A 43 -6.54 8.82 -5.44
CA MET A 43 -5.25 9.27 -5.97
C MET A 43 -5.33 9.49 -7.49
N LYS A 44 -5.90 8.52 -8.22
CA LYS A 44 -6.11 8.58 -9.68
C LYS A 44 -6.93 9.76 -10.20
N LYS A 45 -7.71 10.41 -9.33
CA LYS A 45 -8.48 11.62 -9.71
C LYS A 45 -7.63 12.89 -9.75
N LEU A 46 -6.52 12.91 -9.02
CA LEU A 46 -5.60 14.04 -8.96
C LEU A 46 -4.44 13.86 -9.93
N ASP A 47 -3.99 12.62 -10.09
CA ASP A 47 -2.87 12.23 -10.92
C ASP A 47 -3.14 10.82 -11.46
N GLU A 48 -3.21 10.67 -12.78
CA GLU A 48 -3.57 9.40 -13.43
C GLU A 48 -2.51 8.31 -13.22
N GLU A 49 -1.25 8.71 -13.02
CA GLU A 49 -0.12 7.81 -12.76
C GLU A 49 0.00 7.43 -11.28
N ALA A 50 -0.71 8.13 -10.38
CA ALA A 50 -0.69 7.84 -8.95
C ALA A 50 -1.59 6.64 -8.56
N PRO A 51 -1.17 5.80 -7.58
CA PRO A 51 0.14 5.79 -6.96
C PRO A 51 1.22 5.22 -7.90
N HIS A 52 2.37 5.91 -7.98
CA HIS A 52 3.54 5.44 -8.74
C HIS A 52 4.13 4.14 -8.19
N GLU A 53 3.96 3.91 -6.88
CA GLU A 53 4.41 2.71 -6.18
C GLU A 53 3.36 2.25 -5.17
N VAL A 54 3.03 0.97 -5.20
CA VAL A 54 2.24 0.27 -4.19
C VAL A 54 3.13 -0.80 -3.57
N MET A 55 3.75 -0.45 -2.44
CA MET A 55 4.71 -1.29 -1.72
C MET A 55 4.00 -2.11 -0.64
N LEU A 56 4.07 -3.44 -0.73
CA LEU A 56 3.66 -4.33 0.36
C LEU A 56 4.84 -4.67 1.26
N THR A 57 4.70 -4.46 2.56
CA THR A 57 5.69 -4.89 3.55
C THR A 57 5.28 -6.21 4.19
N ILE A 58 6.16 -7.21 4.17
CA ILE A 58 5.89 -8.56 4.68
C ILE A 58 7.01 -9.03 5.61
N ASP A 59 6.66 -9.87 6.57
CA ASP A 59 7.58 -10.52 7.51
C ASP A 59 8.07 -11.86 6.93
N ALA A 60 9.38 -12.00 6.76
CA ALA A 60 10.04 -13.20 6.22
C ALA A 60 9.78 -14.46 7.06
N SER A 61 9.57 -14.31 8.38
CA SER A 61 9.36 -15.43 9.28
C SER A 61 8.01 -16.13 9.07
N THR A 62 7.11 -15.53 8.29
CA THR A 62 5.73 -16.02 8.11
C THR A 62 5.59 -17.02 6.95
N GLY A 63 6.66 -17.27 6.16
CA GLY A 63 6.69 -18.29 5.13
C GLY A 63 5.53 -18.21 4.13
N GLN A 64 4.75 -19.28 3.97
CA GLN A 64 3.62 -19.33 3.01
C GLN A 64 2.49 -18.34 3.32
N ASN A 65 2.39 -17.84 4.55
CA ASN A 65 1.41 -16.81 4.88
C ASN A 65 1.76 -15.48 4.19
N ALA A 66 3.06 -15.17 4.02
CA ALA A 66 3.53 -14.00 3.28
C ALA A 66 3.04 -14.04 1.83
N VAL A 67 3.21 -15.19 1.16
CA VAL A 67 2.81 -15.39 -0.23
C VAL A 67 1.30 -15.22 -0.41
N SER A 68 0.51 -15.81 0.50
CA SER A 68 -0.94 -15.70 0.48
C SER A 68 -1.42 -14.26 0.68
N GLN A 69 -0.75 -13.50 1.55
CA GLN A 69 -1.03 -12.07 1.72
C GLN A 69 -0.66 -11.28 0.48
N ALA A 70 0.53 -11.48 -0.09
CA ALA A 70 0.97 -10.80 -1.30
C ALA A 70 -0.03 -10.97 -2.44
N LYS A 71 -0.53 -12.20 -2.66
CA LYS A 71 -1.54 -12.48 -3.67
C LYS A 71 -2.84 -11.69 -3.43
N LEU A 72 -3.35 -11.71 -2.19
CA LEU A 72 -4.59 -11.02 -1.83
C LEU A 72 -4.49 -9.50 -2.06
N PHE A 73 -3.40 -8.88 -1.60
CA PHE A 73 -3.21 -7.43 -1.78
C PHE A 73 -2.98 -7.07 -3.25
N HIS A 74 -2.24 -7.90 -4.00
CA HIS A 74 -2.02 -7.68 -5.43
C HIS A 74 -3.32 -7.73 -6.22
N GLU A 75 -4.21 -8.69 -5.94
CA GLU A 75 -5.54 -8.77 -6.58
C GLU A 75 -6.41 -7.54 -6.26
N ALA A 76 -6.24 -6.92 -5.09
CA ALA A 76 -7.05 -5.78 -4.67
C ALA A 76 -6.57 -4.44 -5.23
N VAL A 77 -5.26 -4.18 -5.22
CA VAL A 77 -4.70 -2.86 -5.54
C VAL A 77 -3.58 -2.85 -6.58
N GLY A 78 -3.07 -4.01 -7.00
CA GLY A 78 -1.97 -4.09 -7.95
C GLY A 78 -0.65 -3.62 -7.33
N LEU A 79 0.00 -4.50 -6.57
CA LEU A 79 1.32 -4.23 -5.99
C LEU A 79 2.37 -4.03 -7.09
N THR A 80 3.27 -3.07 -6.89
CA THR A 80 4.44 -2.82 -7.76
C THR A 80 5.76 -3.13 -7.06
N GLY A 81 5.77 -3.18 -5.73
CA GLY A 81 6.94 -3.51 -4.92
C GLY A 81 6.62 -4.37 -3.70
N ILE A 82 7.65 -5.08 -3.24
CA ILE A 82 7.61 -5.87 -2.00
C ILE A 82 8.83 -5.53 -1.16
N SER A 83 8.60 -5.19 0.12
CA SER A 83 9.62 -5.08 1.15
C SER A 83 9.53 -6.29 2.07
N LEU A 84 10.55 -7.15 2.03
CA LEU A 84 10.64 -8.31 2.92
C LEU A 84 11.49 -7.94 4.14
N THR A 85 10.93 -8.09 5.33
CA THR A 85 11.52 -7.68 6.61
C THR A 85 11.85 -8.89 7.48
N LYS A 86 12.68 -8.68 8.52
CA LYS A 86 13.08 -9.69 9.51
C LYS A 86 13.78 -10.94 8.96
N LEU A 87 14.57 -10.78 7.90
CA LEU A 87 15.39 -11.86 7.35
C LEU A 87 16.46 -12.35 8.36
N ASP A 88 16.82 -11.50 9.32
CA ASP A 88 17.77 -11.80 10.40
C ASP A 88 17.20 -12.73 11.49
N GLY A 89 15.87 -12.89 11.55
CA GLY A 89 15.18 -13.70 12.57
C GLY A 89 14.85 -15.13 12.15
N THR A 90 15.30 -15.56 10.96
CA THR A 90 14.96 -16.87 10.39
C THR A 90 16.17 -17.79 10.32
N ALA A 91 15.96 -19.07 10.58
CA ALA A 91 16.97 -20.14 10.55
C ALA A 91 17.52 -20.40 9.14
#